data_AF-A0A971GCQ4-F1
#
_entry.id   AF-A0A971GCQ4-F1
#
_cell.length_a   1.000
_cell.length_b   1.000
_cell.length_c   1.000
_cell.angle_alpha   90.00
_cell.angle_beta   90.00
_cell.angle_gamma   90.00
#
_symmetry.space_group_name_H-M   'P 1'
#
loop_
_entity.id
_entity.type
_entity.pdbx_description
1 polymer ?
#
loop_
_entity_poly.entity_id
_entity_poly.type
_entity_poly.pdbx_seq_one_letter_code
_entity_poly.pdbx_strand_id
1 'polypeptide(L)'
;MEALTTYQPPVVRYIQEQATDSIEISSEQDQILALHAFFRFKITDWARIFSVTRPVIYAWMEGRAVPKADNAKKILYLYQLLREVPSLNAEDSLGIYAYHREDTLHASLVDLFSDLALLERHRQSVLEALTYLLAKSRIKRERDEENQKSGEGSDEMLEYNLRELGF
;
A
#
# COMPACT_ATOMS: atom_id res chain seq x y z
N MET A 1 -33.39 14.41 4.93
CA MET A 1 -32.09 14.94 5.37
C MET A 1 -31.27 13.75 5.83
N GLU A 2 -30.49 13.15 4.92
CA GLU A 2 -29.64 12.00 5.24
C GLU A 2 -28.33 12.51 5.86
N ALA A 3 -27.97 11.92 7.00
CA ALA A 3 -26.76 12.26 7.74
C ALA A 3 -25.53 11.79 6.96
N LEU A 4 -24.62 12.71 6.68
CA LEU A 4 -23.29 12.42 6.16
C LEU A 4 -22.55 11.58 7.20
N THR A 5 -22.45 10.27 6.97
CA THR A 5 -21.57 9.40 7.75
C THR A 5 -20.13 9.82 7.49
N THR A 6 -19.52 10.50 8.47
CA THR A 6 -18.10 10.81 8.49
C THR A 6 -17.32 9.50 8.47
N TYR A 7 -16.67 9.19 7.35
CA TYR A 7 -15.75 8.07 7.24
C TYR A 7 -14.57 8.31 8.20
N GLN A 8 -14.47 7.50 9.25
CA GLN A 8 -13.25 7.38 10.04
C GLN A 8 -12.44 6.21 9.47
N PRO A 9 -11.18 6.44 9.02
CA PRO A 9 -10.33 5.35 8.59
C PRO A 9 -10.04 4.40 9.78
N PRO A 10 -9.96 3.08 9.55
CA PRO A 10 -9.63 2.13 10.61
C PRO A 10 -8.21 2.40 11.14
N VAL A 11 -8.07 2.38 12.47
CA VAL A 11 -6.77 2.45 13.15
C VAL A 11 -6.04 1.14 12.91
N VAL A 12 -5.17 1.09 11.91
CA VAL A 12 -4.32 -0.08 11.65
C VAL A 12 -3.16 -0.05 12.64
N ARG A 13 -3.15 -0.99 13.59
CA ARG A 13 -2.05 -1.16 14.54
C ARG A 13 -0.94 -1.95 13.84
N TYR A 14 0.13 -1.27 13.43
CA TYR A 14 1.35 -1.93 12.99
C TYR A 14 2.30 -2.09 14.18
N ILE A 15 2.93 -3.27 14.24
CA ILE A 15 3.78 -3.71 15.34
C ILE A 15 5.06 -2.86 15.34
N GLN A 16 5.26 -2.08 16.41
CA GLN A 16 6.58 -1.62 16.80
C GLN A 16 7.39 -2.83 17.25
N GLU A 17 8.60 -3.00 16.71
CA GLU A 17 9.59 -3.91 17.30
C GLU A 17 9.74 -3.54 18.78
N GLN A 18 9.37 -4.44 19.68
CA GLN A 18 10.19 -4.95 20.79
C GLN A 18 9.60 -6.27 21.34
N ALA A 19 10.49 -7.27 21.41
CA ALA A 19 10.47 -8.47 22.26
C ALA A 19 9.17 -9.31 22.36
N THR A 20 9.24 -10.49 21.76
CA THR A 20 8.80 -11.79 22.30
C THR A 20 7.52 -11.79 23.15
N ASP A 21 6.37 -11.77 22.49
CA ASP A 21 5.19 -12.54 22.89
C ASP A 21 4.30 -12.74 21.65
N SER A 22 3.79 -13.96 21.49
CA SER A 22 2.98 -14.49 20.39
C SER A 22 2.50 -13.48 19.34
N ILE A 23 3.02 -13.59 18.11
CA ILE A 23 2.49 -12.91 16.91
C ILE A 23 0.99 -13.22 16.83
N GLU A 24 0.13 -12.27 17.21
CA GLU A 24 -1.28 -12.34 16.85
C GLU A 24 -1.34 -12.52 15.34
N ILE A 25 -1.85 -13.67 14.91
CA ILE A 25 -2.14 -13.92 13.50
C ILE A 25 -3.15 -12.86 13.10
N SER A 26 -2.71 -11.83 12.38
CA SER A 26 -3.62 -10.79 11.91
C SER A 26 -4.61 -11.45 10.96
N SER A 27 -5.91 -11.21 11.15
CA SER A 27 -6.95 -11.79 10.30
C SER A 27 -6.75 -11.39 8.83
N GLU A 28 -7.35 -12.10 7.87
CA GLU A 28 -7.26 -11.70 6.46
C GLU A 28 -7.80 -10.28 6.23
N GLN A 29 -8.75 -9.85 7.06
CA GLN A 29 -9.24 -8.47 7.10
C GLN A 29 -8.12 -7.51 7.52
N ASP A 30 -7.41 -7.78 8.61
CA ASP A 30 -6.29 -6.94 9.07
C ASP A 30 -5.18 -6.90 8.02
N GLN A 31 -4.88 -8.03 7.38
CA GLN A 31 -3.86 -8.12 6.33
C GLN A 31 -4.24 -7.24 5.12
N ILE A 32 -5.48 -7.32 4.63
CA ILE A 32 -5.90 -6.51 3.47
C ILE A 32 -6.01 -5.02 3.84
N LEU A 33 -6.42 -4.68 5.06
CA LEU A 33 -6.42 -3.30 5.55
C LEU A 33 -5.00 -2.75 5.64
N ALA A 34 -4.05 -3.57 6.12
CA ALA A 34 -2.65 -3.20 6.21
C ALA A 34 -2.04 -2.96 4.83
N LEU A 35 -2.32 -3.84 3.86
CA LEU A 35 -1.92 -3.65 2.47
C LEU A 35 -2.54 -2.38 1.88
N HIS A 36 -3.83 -2.13 2.13
CA HIS A 36 -4.51 -0.96 1.60
C HIS A 36 -3.94 0.36 2.15
N ALA A 37 -3.67 0.43 3.45
CA ALA A 37 -3.11 1.61 4.07
C ALA A 37 -1.69 1.93 3.56
N PHE A 38 -0.87 0.91 3.35
CA PHE A 38 0.49 1.07 2.82
C PHE A 38 0.52 1.43 1.33
N PHE A 39 -0.14 0.64 0.48
CA PHE A 39 -0.09 0.84 -0.97
C PHE A 39 -0.98 1.96 -1.48
N ARG A 40 -2.04 2.32 -0.75
CA ARG A 40 -3.04 3.32 -1.16
C ARG A 40 -3.63 3.07 -2.55
N PHE A 41 -3.66 1.81 -3.00
CA PHE A 41 -4.34 1.41 -4.23
C PHE A 41 -5.83 1.74 -4.17
N LYS A 42 -6.40 2.16 -5.30
CA LYS A 42 -7.85 2.36 -5.39
C LYS A 42 -8.53 0.98 -5.28
N ILE A 43 -9.78 0.99 -4.83
CA ILE A 43 -10.59 -0.23 -4.75
C ILE A 43 -10.73 -0.93 -6.11
N THR A 44 -10.68 -0.18 -7.22
CA THR A 44 -10.64 -0.73 -8.58
C THR A 44 -9.36 -1.51 -8.87
N ASP A 45 -8.22 -1.06 -8.35
CA ASP A 45 -6.94 -1.73 -8.54
C ASP A 45 -6.86 -2.98 -7.68
N TRP A 46 -7.35 -2.93 -6.43
CA TRP A 46 -7.51 -4.14 -5.62
C TRP A 46 -8.43 -5.18 -6.27
N ALA A 47 -9.56 -4.74 -6.82
CA ALA A 47 -10.47 -5.61 -7.56
C ALA A 47 -9.76 -6.28 -8.76
N ARG A 48 -8.92 -5.53 -9.48
CA ARG A 48 -8.08 -6.06 -10.57
C ARG A 48 -7.01 -7.05 -10.07
N ILE A 49 -6.27 -6.70 -9.01
CA ILE A 49 -5.22 -7.53 -8.41
C ILE A 49 -5.77 -8.89 -7.98
N PHE A 50 -6.96 -8.93 -7.38
CA PHE A 50 -7.58 -10.16 -6.89
C PHE A 50 -8.56 -10.80 -7.88
N SER A 51 -8.73 -10.24 -9.08
CA SER A 51 -9.70 -10.71 -10.08
C SER A 51 -11.12 -10.90 -9.52
N VAL A 52 -11.57 -9.94 -8.69
CA VAL A 52 -12.92 -9.91 -8.08
C VAL A 52 -13.61 -8.58 -8.38
N THR A 53 -14.87 -8.45 -7.97
CA THR A 53 -15.60 -7.17 -8.10
C THR A 53 -15.31 -6.24 -6.91
N ARG A 54 -15.46 -4.92 -7.11
CA ARG A 54 -15.27 -3.92 -6.04
C ARG A 54 -16.09 -4.20 -4.77
N PRO A 55 -17.37 -4.63 -4.85
CA PRO A 55 -18.14 -4.98 -3.65
C PRO A 55 -17.51 -6.09 -2.81
N VAL A 56 -16.81 -7.04 -3.43
CA VAL A 56 -16.11 -8.11 -2.71
C VAL A 56 -14.94 -7.55 -1.90
N ILE A 57 -14.17 -6.60 -2.46
CA ILE A 57 -13.08 -5.92 -1.74
C ILE A 57 -13.62 -5.16 -0.52
N TYR A 58 -14.71 -4.39 -0.69
CA TYR A 58 -15.34 -3.72 0.45
C TYR A 58 -15.81 -4.71 1.52
N ALA A 59 -16.45 -5.81 1.11
CA ALA A 59 -16.91 -6.82 2.05
C ALA A 59 -15.75 -7.47 2.84
N TRP A 60 -14.58 -7.68 2.23
CA TRP A 60 -13.39 -8.16 2.93
C TRP A 60 -12.83 -7.15 3.92
N MET A 61 -12.68 -5.88 3.50
CA MET A 61 -12.16 -4.80 4.37
C MET A 61 -13.07 -4.50 5.56
N GLU A 62 -14.38 -4.67 5.38
CA GLU A 62 -15.40 -4.50 6.43
C GLU A 62 -15.63 -5.78 7.25
N GLY A 63 -14.95 -6.88 6.96
CA GLY A 63 -15.10 -8.16 7.69
C GLY A 63 -16.44 -8.85 7.45
N ARG A 64 -17.23 -8.39 6.47
CA ARG A 64 -18.54 -8.98 6.11
C ARG A 64 -18.41 -10.26 5.28
N ALA A 65 -17.24 -10.51 4.70
CA ALA A 65 -16.94 -11.72 3.97
C ALA A 65 -15.47 -12.11 4.16
N VAL A 66 -15.19 -13.42 4.07
CA VAL A 66 -13.83 -13.95 4.12
C VAL A 66 -13.34 -14.23 2.70
N PRO A 67 -12.07 -13.91 2.35
CA PRO A 67 -11.49 -14.28 1.07
C PRO A 67 -11.49 -15.80 0.85
N LYS A 68 -11.75 -16.24 -0.39
CA LYS A 68 -11.59 -17.65 -0.77
C LYS A 68 -10.11 -18.04 -0.77
N ALA A 69 -9.82 -19.34 -0.68
CA ALA A 69 -8.47 -19.91 -0.53
C ALA A 69 -7.38 -19.24 -1.39
N ASP A 70 -7.59 -19.09 -2.71
CA ASP A 70 -6.58 -18.48 -3.59
C ASP A 70 -6.32 -17.00 -3.27
N ASN A 71 -7.38 -16.26 -2.95
CA ASN A 71 -7.27 -14.85 -2.57
C ASN A 71 -6.69 -14.69 -1.17
N ALA A 72 -7.05 -15.56 -0.23
CA ALA A 72 -6.45 -15.59 1.11
C ALA A 72 -4.94 -15.86 1.02
N LYS A 73 -4.52 -16.85 0.21
CA LYS A 73 -3.10 -17.13 -0.06
C LYS A 73 -2.39 -15.90 -0.61
N LYS A 74 -3.02 -15.22 -1.57
CA LYS A 74 -2.44 -14.03 -2.21
C LYS A 74 -2.33 -12.83 -1.27
N ILE A 75 -3.36 -12.58 -0.45
CA ILE A 75 -3.35 -11.54 0.60
C ILE A 75 -2.20 -11.83 1.58
N LEU A 76 -2.11 -13.06 2.07
CA LEU A 76 -1.06 -13.47 2.99
C LEU A 76 0.34 -13.28 2.38
N TYR A 77 0.53 -13.70 1.13
CA TYR A 77 1.81 -13.54 0.44
C TYR A 77 2.22 -12.07 0.31
N LEU A 78 1.29 -11.21 -0.12
CA LEU A 78 1.54 -9.76 -0.22
C LEU A 78 1.82 -9.15 1.16
N TYR A 79 1.11 -9.59 2.19
CA TYR A 79 1.31 -9.11 3.55
C TYR A 79 2.69 -9.53 4.10
N GLN A 80 3.12 -10.77 3.83
CA GLN A 80 4.47 -11.23 4.17
C GLN A 80 5.55 -10.42 3.44
N LEU A 81 5.34 -10.13 2.15
CA LEU A 81 6.24 -9.27 1.38
C LEU A 81 6.36 -7.88 2.00
N LEU A 82 5.24 -7.29 2.42
CA LEU A 82 5.23 -6.00 3.12
C LEU A 82 6.02 -6.06 4.43
N ARG A 83 5.87 -7.14 5.21
CA ARG A 83 6.59 -7.32 6.48
C ARG A 83 8.10 -7.52 6.31
N GLU A 84 8.55 -7.89 5.13
CA GLU A 84 9.97 -8.03 4.80
C GLU A 84 10.61 -6.72 4.33
N VAL A 85 9.82 -5.65 4.13
CA VAL A 85 10.36 -4.32 3.81
C VAL A 85 11.11 -3.79 5.05
N PRO A 86 12.42 -3.49 4.94
CA PRO A 86 13.23 -3.11 6.08
C PRO A 86 12.80 -1.76 6.65
N SER A 87 12.83 -1.66 7.97
CA SER A 87 12.55 -0.43 8.72
C SER A 87 11.15 0.16 8.48
N LEU A 88 10.16 -0.66 8.11
CA LEU A 88 8.77 -0.24 7.93
C LEU A 88 8.18 0.25 9.26
N ASN A 89 7.52 1.41 9.25
CA ASN A 89 6.80 1.99 10.38
C ASN A 89 5.30 2.13 10.08
N ALA A 90 4.50 2.43 11.11
CA ALA A 90 3.03 2.48 11.01
C ALA A 90 2.49 3.64 10.14
N GLU A 91 3.28 4.69 9.94
CA GLU A 91 2.87 5.87 9.17
C GLU A 91 3.29 5.78 7.70
N ASP A 92 4.12 4.80 7.36
CA ASP A 92 4.62 4.61 6.02
C ASP A 92 3.49 4.26 5.06
N SER A 93 3.57 4.88 3.89
CA SER A 93 2.72 4.57 2.76
C SER A 93 3.47 4.92 1.48
N LEU A 94 3.32 4.13 0.43
CA LEU A 94 3.87 4.47 -0.88
C LEU A 94 3.07 5.60 -1.55
N GLY A 95 1.79 5.76 -1.20
CA GLY A 95 0.96 6.82 -1.76
C GLY A 95 0.96 6.83 -3.29
N ILE A 96 1.37 7.94 -3.89
CA ILE A 96 1.43 8.08 -5.36
C ILE A 96 2.52 7.20 -5.99
N TYR A 97 3.60 6.93 -5.27
CA TYR A 97 4.72 6.11 -5.74
C TYR A 97 4.34 4.65 -5.98
N ALA A 98 3.22 4.18 -5.40
CA ALA A 98 2.71 2.84 -5.67
C ALA A 98 2.32 2.62 -7.15
N TYR A 99 2.04 3.70 -7.88
CA TYR A 99 1.65 3.67 -9.29
C TYR A 99 2.81 3.97 -10.24
N HIS A 100 3.99 4.33 -9.73
CA HIS A 100 5.15 4.58 -10.56
C HIS A 100 5.57 3.27 -11.23
N ARG A 101 5.87 3.35 -12.53
CA ARG A 101 6.55 2.27 -13.23
C ARG A 101 8.02 2.38 -12.89
N GLU A 102 8.52 1.42 -12.15
CA GLU A 102 9.95 1.32 -11.86
C GLU A 102 10.64 0.58 -13.00
N ASP A 103 11.69 1.19 -13.54
CA ASP A 103 12.44 0.67 -14.69
C ASP A 103 13.01 -0.73 -14.42
N THR A 104 13.34 -1.03 -13.17
CA THR A 104 13.84 -2.34 -12.71
C THR A 104 12.78 -3.43 -12.72
N LEU A 105 11.50 -3.05 -12.60
CA LEU A 105 10.38 -4.00 -12.56
C LEU A 105 9.76 -4.22 -13.96
N HIS A 106 9.99 -3.30 -14.90
CA HIS A 106 9.38 -3.26 -16.24
C HIS A 106 7.84 -3.35 -16.24
N ALA A 107 7.19 -3.19 -15.08
CA ALA A 107 5.77 -3.35 -14.84
C ALA A 107 5.34 -2.49 -13.64
N SER A 108 4.05 -2.14 -13.57
CA SER A 108 3.52 -1.49 -12.36
C SER A 108 3.35 -2.51 -11.23
N LEU A 109 3.35 -2.06 -9.97
CA LEU A 109 3.04 -2.93 -8.83
C LEU A 109 1.64 -3.58 -8.96
N VAL A 110 0.67 -2.88 -9.56
CA VAL A 110 -0.66 -3.44 -9.83
C VAL A 110 -0.58 -4.62 -10.80
N ASP A 111 0.21 -4.50 -11.87
CA ASP A 111 0.39 -5.58 -12.85
C ASP A 111 1.12 -6.77 -12.21
N LEU A 112 2.19 -6.53 -11.45
CA LEU A 112 2.94 -7.56 -10.74
C LEU A 112 2.07 -8.29 -9.71
N PHE A 113 1.33 -7.53 -8.90
CA PHE A 113 0.49 -8.13 -7.87
C PHE A 113 -0.71 -8.85 -8.48
N SER A 114 -1.10 -8.57 -9.73
CA SER A 114 -2.16 -9.31 -10.41
C SER A 114 -1.76 -10.75 -10.74
N ASP A 115 -0.47 -11.04 -10.90
CA ASP A 115 0.05 -12.39 -11.19
C ASP A 115 0.95 -12.89 -10.04
N LEU A 116 0.40 -13.79 -9.22
CA LEU A 116 1.14 -14.32 -8.05
C LEU A 116 2.39 -15.11 -8.47
N ALA A 117 2.35 -15.85 -9.58
CA ALA A 117 3.49 -16.64 -10.03
C ALA A 117 4.63 -15.73 -10.52
N LEU A 118 4.28 -14.65 -11.22
CA LEU A 118 5.23 -13.63 -11.64
C LEU A 118 5.86 -12.92 -10.43
N LEU A 119 5.04 -12.57 -9.43
CA LEU A 119 5.47 -11.94 -8.20
C LEU A 119 6.39 -12.85 -7.37
N GLU A 120 6.06 -14.14 -7.25
CA GLU A 120 6.89 -15.14 -6.57
C GLU A 120 8.26 -15.28 -7.24
N ARG A 121 8.30 -15.32 -8.59
CA ARG A 121 9.55 -15.41 -9.36
C ARG A 121 10.45 -14.19 -9.16
N HIS A 122 9.86 -13.01 -9.00
CA HIS A 122 10.59 -11.73 -8.92
C HIS A 122 10.63 -11.14 -7.50
N ARG A 123 10.43 -11.98 -6.47
CA ARG A 123 10.28 -11.54 -5.07
C ARG A 123 11.36 -10.55 -4.64
N GLN A 124 12.63 -10.88 -4.89
CA GLN A 124 13.77 -10.07 -4.44
C GLN A 124 13.78 -8.68 -5.10
N SER A 125 13.60 -8.62 -6.42
CA SER A 125 13.53 -7.35 -7.16
C SER A 125 12.33 -6.51 -6.73
N VAL A 126 11.20 -7.14 -6.38
CA VAL A 126 10.04 -6.42 -5.83
C VAL A 126 10.34 -5.86 -4.45
N LEU A 127 11.00 -6.60 -3.55
CA LEU A 127 11.41 -6.07 -2.24
C LEU A 127 12.36 -4.87 -2.37
N GLU A 128 13.32 -4.96 -3.27
CA GLU A 128 14.26 -3.86 -3.57
C GLU A 128 13.50 -2.62 -4.08
N ALA A 129 12.57 -2.81 -5.02
CA ALA A 129 11.74 -1.73 -5.54
C ALA A 129 10.84 -1.13 -4.45
N LEU A 130 10.19 -1.94 -3.61
CA LEU A 130 9.37 -1.44 -2.49
C LEU A 130 10.19 -0.62 -1.50
N THR A 131 11.41 -1.07 -1.19
CA THR A 131 12.33 -0.35 -0.31
C THR A 131 12.73 1.00 -0.91
N TYR A 132 13.04 1.02 -2.20
CA TYR A 132 13.37 2.24 -2.93
C TYR A 132 12.21 3.23 -3.02
N LEU A 133 11.01 2.75 -3.38
CA LEU A 133 9.79 3.56 -3.43
C LEU A 133 9.41 4.12 -2.05
N LEU A 134 9.62 3.33 -1.00
CA LEU A 134 9.39 3.78 0.37
C LEU A 134 10.35 4.92 0.74
N ALA A 135 11.63 4.80 0.41
CA ALA A 135 12.60 5.87 0.63
C ALA A 135 12.20 7.16 -0.10
N LYS A 136 11.77 7.07 -1.38
CA LYS A 136 11.21 8.22 -2.12
C LYS A 136 10.01 8.83 -1.42
N SER A 137 9.06 7.99 -0.98
CA SER A 137 7.85 8.45 -0.30
C SER A 137 8.16 9.23 0.98
N ARG A 138 9.13 8.76 1.78
CA ARG A 138 9.56 9.44 3.00
C ARG A 138 10.19 10.81 2.72
N ILE A 139 11.10 10.89 1.75
CA ILE A 139 11.73 12.15 1.34
C ILE A 139 10.68 13.16 0.89
N LYS A 140 9.69 12.71 0.12
CA LYS A 140 8.58 13.58 -0.30
C LYS A 140 7.76 14.07 0.89
N ARG A 141 7.39 13.18 1.81
CA ARG A 141 6.62 13.53 3.02
C ARG A 141 7.34 14.58 3.86
N GLU A 142 8.63 14.40 4.11
CA GLU A 142 9.46 15.36 4.85
C GLU A 142 9.44 16.74 4.18
N ARG A 143 9.58 16.80 2.85
CA ARG A 143 9.50 18.06 2.09
C ARG A 143 8.11 18.69 2.14
N ASP A 144 7.05 17.90 1.99
CA ASP A 144 5.68 18.40 2.04
C ASP A 144 5.38 18.99 3.44
N GLU A 145 5.90 18.37 4.50
CA GLU A 145 5.80 18.90 5.88
C GLU A 145 6.61 20.19 6.09
N GLU A 146 7.80 20.30 5.52
CA GLU A 146 8.60 21.53 5.53
C GLU A 146 7.90 22.67 4.79
N ASN A 147 7.36 22.39 3.60
CA ASN A 147 6.65 23.37 2.78
C ASN A 147 5.34 23.86 3.43
N GLN A 148 4.62 22.97 4.11
CA GLN A 148 3.43 23.36 4.89
C GLN A 148 3.79 24.28 6.06
N LYS A 149 4.96 24.11 6.67
CA LYS A 149 5.45 24.97 7.75
C LYS A 149 5.96 26.32 7.23
N SER A 150 6.53 26.37 6.03
CA SER A 150 7.02 27.62 5.40
C SER A 150 5.90 28.45 4.76
N GLY A 151 4.73 27.86 4.50
CA GLY A 151 3.61 28.55 3.85
C GLY A 151 3.79 28.75 2.34
N GLU A 152 4.82 28.16 1.75
CA GLU A 152 5.09 28.20 0.31
C GLU A 152 4.24 27.15 -0.41
N GLY A 153 2.96 27.48 -0.60
CA GLY A 153 2.13 26.82 -1.61
C GLY A 153 2.42 27.42 -2.99
N SER A 154 3.59 27.16 -3.56
CA SER A 154 3.98 27.71 -4.88
C SER A 154 3.79 26.69 -6.02
N ASP A 155 3.58 27.21 -7.23
CA ASP A 155 3.53 26.46 -8.50
C ASP A 155 4.71 25.50 -8.71
N GLU A 156 5.86 25.74 -8.04
CA GLU A 156 7.04 24.87 -8.08
C GLU A 156 6.76 23.49 -7.48
N MET A 157 5.86 23.39 -6.48
CA MET A 157 5.44 22.11 -5.93
C MET A 157 4.59 21.32 -6.94
N LEU A 158 3.80 22.02 -7.76
CA LEU A 158 3.01 21.42 -8.83
C LEU A 158 3.93 20.92 -9.96
N GLU A 159 4.89 21.74 -10.40
CA GLU A 159 5.88 21.36 -11.43
C GLU A 159 6.75 20.18 -10.98
N TYR A 160 7.22 20.17 -9.73
CA TYR A 160 7.98 19.05 -9.19
C TYR A 160 7.16 17.75 -9.16
N ASN A 161 5.91 17.82 -8.71
CA ASN A 161 5.01 16.67 -8.68
C ASN A 161 4.72 16.14 -10.09
N LEU A 162 4.50 17.03 -11.07
CA LEU A 162 4.31 16.65 -12.47
C LEU A 162 5.56 15.96 -13.03
N ARG A 163 6.75 16.50 -12.74
CA ARG A 163 8.03 15.93 -13.16
C ARG A 163 8.28 14.54 -12.57
N GLU A 164 8.01 14.34 -11.29
CA GLU A 164 8.14 13.02 -10.64
C GLU A 164 7.15 12.01 -11.22
N LEU A 165 5.98 12.46 -11.68
CA LEU A 165 4.99 11.63 -12.36
C LEU A 165 5.27 11.40 -13.84
N GLY A 166 6.34 12.00 -14.39
CA GLY A 166 6.72 11.87 -15.79
C GLY A 166 5.87 12.70 -16.77
N PHE A 167 5.27 13.80 -16.31
CA PHE A 167 4.56 14.79 -17.13
C PHE A 167 5.43 16.03 -17.43
#